data_AF-A0A968WRJ7-F1
#
_entry.id   AF-A0A968WRJ7-F1
#
_cell.length_a   1.000
_cell.length_b   1.000
_cell.length_c   1.000
_cell.angle_alpha   90.00
_cell.angle_beta   90.00
_cell.angle_gamma   90.00
#
_symmetry.space_group_name_H-M   'P 1'
#
loop_
_entity.id
_entity.type
_entity.pdbx_description
1 polymer ?
#
loop_
_entity_poly.entity_id
_entity_poly.type
_entity_poly.pdbx_seq_one_letter_code
_entity_poly.pdbx_strand_id
1 'polypeptide(L)'
;MHVIGTHHSLGAANGQTRHRTETEAADHIAQTLIELRRIAKTCGLPTLTGLLEIAYYEAYSKVHPTEIPEDAKKWVAEIEKVAAQL
;
A
#
# COMPACT_ATOMS: atom_id res chain seq x y z
N MET A 1 -25.60 20.83 -43.74
CA MET A 1 -24.76 21.15 -42.58
C MET A 1 -24.79 19.96 -41.64
N HIS A 2 -23.69 19.20 -41.57
CA HIS A 2 -23.50 18.08 -40.63
C HIS A 2 -22.33 18.52 -39.75
N VAL A 3 -22.56 18.72 -38.46
CA VAL A 3 -21.47 18.99 -37.51
C VAL A 3 -21.43 17.83 -36.53
N ILE A 4 -20.25 17.23 -36.52
CA ILE A 4 -19.82 16.00 -35.88
C ILE A 4 -19.71 16.21 -34.37
N GLY A 5 -19.93 15.14 -33.62
CA GLY A 5 -20.02 15.12 -32.17
C GLY A 5 -18.74 15.47 -31.42
N THR A 6 -18.91 15.77 -30.14
CA THR A 6 -17.86 15.75 -29.13
C THR A 6 -18.39 15.04 -27.89
N HIS A 7 -18.19 13.74 -27.83
CA HIS A 7 -18.16 13.02 -26.56
C HIS A 7 -16.86 13.41 -25.84
N HIS A 8 -16.91 14.46 -25.02
CA HIS A 8 -15.81 14.84 -24.15
C HIS A 8 -15.79 13.91 -22.93
N SER A 9 -14.90 12.92 -22.93
CA SER A 9 -14.69 11.99 -21.82
C SER A 9 -13.99 12.70 -20.66
N LEU A 10 -14.74 13.10 -19.63
CA LEU A 10 -14.26 13.72 -18.38
C LEU A 10 -14.09 12.66 -17.26
N GLY A 11 -13.43 11.53 -17.55
CA GLY A 11 -13.37 10.40 -16.62
C GLY A 11 -12.04 10.18 -15.87
N ALA A 12 -10.92 10.75 -16.32
CA ALA A 12 -9.60 10.25 -15.92
C ALA A 12 -8.88 11.04 -14.80
N ALA A 13 -9.25 12.29 -14.53
CA ALA A 13 -8.48 13.17 -13.64
C ALA A 13 -8.68 12.89 -12.13
N ASN A 14 -9.79 12.28 -11.73
CA ASN A 14 -10.17 12.15 -10.31
C ASN A 14 -9.49 10.95 -9.60
N GLY A 15 -9.06 9.93 -10.35
CA GLY A 15 -8.39 8.75 -9.78
C GLY A 15 -6.91 8.97 -9.49
N GLN A 16 -6.22 9.73 -10.34
CA GLN A 16 -4.77 9.97 -10.22
C GLN A 16 -4.42 10.89 -9.03
N THR A 17 -5.23 11.92 -8.77
CA THR A 17 -5.03 12.81 -7.62
C THR A 17 -5.26 12.10 -6.30
N ARG A 18 -6.31 11.26 -6.23
CA ARG A 18 -6.64 10.47 -5.04
C ARG A 18 -5.56 9.43 -4.71
N HIS A 19 -5.07 8.69 -5.69
CA HIS A 19 -3.98 7.74 -5.48
C HIS A 19 -2.70 8.41 -4.99
N ARG A 20 -2.38 9.59 -5.53
CA ARG A 20 -1.22 10.36 -5.06
C ARG A 20 -1.35 10.78 -3.60
N THR A 21 -2.52 11.25 -3.18
CA THR A 21 -2.77 11.61 -1.77
C THR A 21 -2.76 10.42 -0.82
N GLU A 22 -3.23 9.25 -1.26
CA GLU A 22 -3.25 8.03 -0.45
C GLU A 22 -1.82 7.48 -0.26
N THR A 23 -0.98 7.52 -1.29
CA THR A 23 0.44 7.15 -1.19
C THR A 23 1.23 8.12 -0.32
N GLU A 24 1.02 9.43 -0.46
CA GLU A 24 1.66 10.45 0.39
C GLU A 24 1.24 10.29 1.87
N ALA A 25 -0.04 10.00 2.14
CA ALA A 25 -0.52 9.71 3.48
C ALA A 25 0.10 8.42 4.06
N ALA A 26 0.20 7.36 3.26
CA ALA A 26 0.83 6.11 3.68
C ALA A 26 2.33 6.30 4.01
N ASP A 27 3.04 7.12 3.25
CA ASP A 27 4.45 7.45 3.53
C ASP A 27 4.60 8.22 4.84
N HIS A 28 3.76 9.25 5.06
CA HIS A 28 3.75 9.96 6.33
C HIS A 28 3.46 9.00 7.50
N ILE A 29 2.46 8.12 7.37
CA ILE A 29 2.14 7.13 8.41
C ILE A 29 3.35 6.23 8.69
N ALA A 30 4.02 5.73 7.65
CA ALA A 30 5.21 4.90 7.80
C ALA A 30 6.33 5.65 8.56
N GLN A 31 6.58 6.92 8.23
CA GLN A 31 7.56 7.74 8.94
C GLN A 31 7.17 7.95 10.41
N THR A 32 5.91 8.24 10.72
CA THR A 32 5.48 8.38 12.12
C THR A 32 5.63 7.07 12.91
N LEU A 33 5.31 5.93 12.30
CA LEU A 33 5.42 4.62 12.95
C LEU A 33 6.87 4.26 13.29
N ILE A 34 7.84 4.61 12.45
CA ILE A 34 9.26 4.34 12.74
C ILE A 34 9.75 5.18 13.93
N GLU A 35 9.29 6.42 14.06
CA GLU A 35 9.61 7.29 15.19
C GLU A 35 9.01 6.76 16.48
N LEU A 36 7.72 6.40 16.47
CA LEU A 36 7.05 5.79 17.61
C LEU A 36 7.72 4.48 18.03
N ARG A 37 8.16 3.66 17.06
CA ARG A 37 8.89 2.41 17.34
C ARG A 37 10.21 2.70 18.06
N ARG A 38 10.94 3.75 17.66
CA ARG A 38 12.18 4.17 18.35
C ARG A 38 11.90 4.59 19.79
N ILE A 39 10.83 5.35 20.03
CA ILE A 39 10.40 5.74 21.38
C ILE A 39 10.03 4.51 22.21
N ALA A 40 9.18 3.62 21.67
CA ALA A 40 8.76 2.39 22.34
C ALA A 40 9.95 1.50 22.71
N LYS A 41 10.96 1.40 21.83
CA LYS A 41 12.20 0.67 22.10
C LYS A 41 12.99 1.30 23.26
N THR A 42 13.14 2.63 23.27
CA THR A 42 13.81 3.35 24.35
C THR A 42 13.09 3.18 25.69
N CYS A 43 11.76 3.14 25.68
CA CYS A 43 10.94 2.90 26.87
C CYS A 43 10.88 1.43 27.30
N GLY A 44 11.53 0.50 26.59
CA GLY A 44 11.50 -0.92 26.92
C GLY A 44 10.13 -1.57 26.75
N LEU A 45 9.37 -1.17 25.72
CA LEU A 45 8.03 -1.69 25.40
C LEU A 45 8.09 -2.68 24.22
N PRO A 46 8.49 -3.96 24.43
CA PRO A 46 8.77 -4.90 23.35
C PRO A 46 7.54 -5.25 22.51
N THR A 47 6.39 -5.49 23.14
CA THR A 47 5.13 -5.80 22.44
C THR A 47 4.72 -4.66 21.52
N LEU A 48 4.74 -3.42 22.03
CA LEU A 48 4.41 -2.23 21.24
C LEU A 48 5.41 -2.03 20.09
N THR A 49 6.70 -2.27 20.34
CA THR A 49 7.75 -2.19 19.31
C THR A 49 7.45 -3.14 18.14
N GLY A 50 7.06 -4.38 18.44
CA GLY A 50 6.68 -5.36 17.41
C GLY A 50 5.42 -4.97 16.63
N LEU A 51 4.39 -4.49 17.31
CA LEU A 51 3.15 -4.03 16.66
C LEU A 51 3.42 -2.83 15.73
N LEU A 52 4.22 -1.87 16.16
CA LEU A 52 4.60 -0.71 15.34
C LEU A 52 5.46 -1.09 14.13
N GLU A 53 6.27 -2.14 14.25
CA GLU A 53 7.07 -2.67 13.14
C GLU A 53 6.20 -3.34 12.07
N ILE A 54 5.21 -4.13 12.47
CA ILE A 54 4.23 -4.71 11.54
C ILE A 54 3.44 -3.61 10.82
N ALA A 55 2.91 -2.64 11.58
CA ALA A 55 2.15 -1.53 11.01
C ALA A 55 3.01 -0.68 10.06
N TYR A 56 4.30 -0.50 10.36
CA TYR A 56 5.23 0.20 9.48
C TYR A 56 5.34 -0.50 8.13
N TYR A 57 5.56 -1.82 8.11
CA TYR A 57 5.67 -2.56 6.85
C TYR A 57 4.36 -2.59 6.06
N GLU A 58 3.22 -2.62 6.75
CA GLU A 58 1.92 -2.48 6.10
C GLU A 58 1.81 -1.14 5.36
N ALA A 59 2.09 -0.02 6.02
CA ALA A 59 2.06 1.31 5.41
C ALA A 59 3.13 1.45 4.30
N TYR A 60 4.35 0.99 4.55
CA TYR A 60 5.46 1.03 3.60
C TYR A 60 5.14 0.26 2.31
N SER A 61 4.47 -0.88 2.40
CA SER A 61 4.07 -1.69 1.24
C SER A 61 3.07 -1.00 0.31
N LYS A 62 2.30 -0.03 0.83
CA LYS A 62 1.39 0.81 0.02
C LYS A 62 2.13 1.88 -0.78
N VAL A 63 3.29 2.31 -0.29
CA VAL A 63 4.16 3.29 -0.96
C VAL A 63 5.10 2.61 -1.93
N HIS A 64 5.61 1.44 -1.54
CA HIS A 64 6.57 0.65 -2.27
C HIS A 64 5.96 -0.73 -2.60
N PRO A 65 4.99 -0.78 -3.54
CA PRO A 65 4.44 -2.05 -3.95
C PRO A 65 5.59 -2.91 -4.47
N THR A 66 5.85 -4.02 -3.78
CA THR A 66 6.85 -4.98 -4.25
C THR A 66 6.24 -5.68 -5.46
N GLU A 67 6.84 -5.46 -6.63
CA GLU A 67 6.42 -6.14 -7.84
C GLU A 67 6.79 -7.62 -7.67
N ILE A 68 5.77 -8.49 -7.58
CA ILE A 68 5.97 -9.93 -7.56
C ILE A 68 6.41 -10.31 -8.98
N PRO A 69 7.62 -10.88 -9.17
CA PRO A 69 8.05 -11.35 -10.49
C PRO A 69 7.02 -12.30 -11.07
N GLU A 70 6.77 -12.23 -12.38
CA GLU A 70 5.70 -13.04 -13.02
C GLU A 70 5.86 -14.54 -12.74
N ASP A 71 7.10 -15.03 -12.70
CA ASP A 71 7.41 -16.43 -12.39
C ASP A 71 7.03 -16.81 -10.96
N ALA A 72 7.09 -15.86 -10.02
CA ALA A 72 6.70 -16.04 -8.62
C ALA A 72 5.18 -15.92 -8.41
N LYS A 73 4.43 -15.26 -9.30
CA LYS A 73 2.96 -15.13 -9.16
C LYS A 73 2.25 -16.47 -9.21
N LYS A 74 2.73 -17.41 -10.03
CA LYS A 74 2.19 -18.77 -10.11
C LYS A 74 2.31 -19.51 -8.78
N TRP A 75 3.47 -19.38 -8.13
CA TRP A 75 3.74 -20.01 -6.84
C TRP A 75 2.90 -19.37 -5.72
N VAL A 76 2.74 -18.04 -5.72
CA VAL A 76 1.86 -17.35 -4.77
C VAL A 76 0.41 -17.78 -4.93
N ALA A 77 -0.09 -17.89 -6.17
CA ALA A 77 -1.45 -18.36 -6.44
C ALA A 77 -1.70 -19.81 -5.97
N GLU A 78 -0.68 -20.68 -6.08
CA GLU A 78 -0.75 -22.04 -5.54
C GLU A 78 -0.84 -22.05 -4.01
N ILE A 79 -0.06 -21.19 -3.32
CA ILE A 79 -0.13 -21.05 -1.86
C ILE A 79 -1.50 -20.53 -1.41
N GLU A 80 -2.03 -19.51 -2.07
CA GLU A 80 -3.35 -18.94 -1.75
C GLU A 80 -4.45 -20.01 -1.89
N LYS A 81 -4.38 -20.84 -2.92
CA LYS A 81 -5.32 -21.95 -3.12
C LYS A 81 -5.23 -22.98 -2.00
N VAL A 82 -4.04 -23.32 -1.52
CA VAL A 82 -3.85 -24.24 -0.39
C VAL A 82 -4.36 -23.62 0.91
N ALA A 83 -4.08 -22.35 1.15
CA ALA A 83 -4.52 -21.64 2.35
C ALA A 83 -6.05 -21.52 2.44
N ALA A 84 -6.74 -21.36 1.31
CA ALA A 84 -8.21 -21.31 1.24
C ALA A 84 -8.91 -22.66 1.51
N GLN A 85 -8.15 -23.77 1.55
CA GLN A 85 -8.66 -25.11 1.81
C GLN A 85 -8.44 -25.59 3.26
N LEU A 86 -7.78 -24.78 4.09
CA LEU A 86 -7.56 -25.00 5.51
C LEU A 86 -8.63 -24.28 6.35
#